data_AF-A0A3N2E2C9-F1
#
_entry.id   AF-A0A3N2E2C9-F1
#
_cell.length_a   1.000
_cell.length_b   1.000
_cell.length_c   1.000
_cell.angle_alpha   90.00
_cell.angle_beta   90.00
_cell.angle_gamma   90.00
#
_symmetry.space_group_name_H-M   'P 1'
#
loop_
_entity.id
_entity.type
_entity.pdbx_description
1 polymer ?
#
loop_
_entity_poly.entity_id
_entity_poly.type
_entity_poly.pdbx_seq_one_letter_code
_entity_poly.pdbx_strand_id
1 'polypeptide(L)'
;MFQMTKRILEKTEASILGLSTDHKAWSFFTRFVLFPFSYLRIGVEEFFKPLGVYSFVLIIIFSFFTLMASSSFNDHREYSVYILSLSVFLPMIPAIFSVPSTYAYYGVTDKHVKITTDHIEKERLDTIEKIELLEENIDKIYSRVTARVSFYKWLVGAIWAVYIFGLNIQIKILPKDDLTFIGSFLSQGFLIFSIVFFSTLSAIILVVGYKRASDLIIKSIEFGCVQKKHDLLELGLEK
;
A
#
# COMPACT_ATOMS: atom_id res chain seq x y z
N MET A 1 -15.90 -5.03 26.24
CA MET A 1 -15.73 -4.48 24.88
C MET A 1 -14.37 -4.80 24.27
N PHE A 2 -13.24 -4.33 24.82
CA PHE A 2 -11.91 -4.56 24.22
C PHE A 2 -11.59 -6.02 23.81
N GLN A 3 -11.87 -7.00 24.67
CA GLN A 3 -11.64 -8.43 24.35
C GLN A 3 -12.51 -8.92 23.19
N MET A 4 -13.72 -8.39 23.06
CA MET A 4 -14.65 -8.74 21.99
C MET A 4 -14.20 -8.12 20.67
N THR A 5 -13.80 -6.84 20.69
CA THR A 5 -13.15 -6.17 19.55
C THR A 5 -11.94 -6.97 19.07
N LYS A 6 -11.09 -7.46 19.99
CA LYS A 6 -9.95 -8.30 19.64
C LYS A 6 -10.38 -9.60 18.93
N ARG A 7 -11.42 -10.28 19.41
CA ARG A 7 -11.91 -11.52 18.77
C ARG A 7 -12.49 -11.26 17.39
N ILE A 8 -13.28 -10.20 17.22
CA ILE A 8 -13.84 -9.82 15.92
C ILE A 8 -12.69 -9.52 14.96
N LEU A 9 -11.70 -8.73 15.39
CA LEU A 9 -10.52 -8.42 14.59
C LEU A 9 -9.75 -9.69 14.19
N GLU A 10 -9.44 -10.59 15.13
CA GLU A 10 -8.70 -11.83 14.86
C GLU A 10 -9.47 -12.77 13.91
N LYS A 11 -10.80 -12.88 14.06
CA LYS A 11 -11.65 -13.69 13.18
C LYS A 11 -11.77 -13.10 11.78
N THR A 12 -11.94 -11.78 11.68
CA THR A 12 -11.98 -11.08 10.39
C THR A 12 -10.64 -11.16 9.67
N GLU A 13 -9.53 -10.93 10.37
CA GLU A 13 -8.17 -11.07 9.85
C GLU A 13 -7.95 -12.49 9.29
N ALA A 14 -8.23 -13.53 10.09
CA ALA A 14 -8.07 -14.91 9.66
C ALA A 14 -8.94 -15.25 8.43
N SER A 15 -10.19 -14.79 8.42
CA SER A 15 -11.13 -15.04 7.31
C SER A 15 -10.72 -14.34 6.02
N ILE A 16 -10.25 -13.08 6.09
CA ILE A 16 -9.77 -12.33 4.92
C ILE A 16 -8.45 -12.93 4.40
N LEU A 17 -7.58 -13.39 5.28
CA LEU A 17 -6.31 -14.04 4.92
C LEU A 17 -6.47 -15.48 4.42
N GLY A 18 -7.67 -16.07 4.51
CA GLY A 18 -7.91 -17.47 4.17
C GLY A 18 -7.22 -18.46 5.12
N LEU A 19 -6.96 -18.04 6.37
CA LEU A 19 -6.29 -18.84 7.39
C LEU A 19 -7.30 -19.25 8.47
N SER A 20 -7.15 -20.46 9.04
CA SER A 20 -7.99 -20.92 10.16
C SER A 20 -7.33 -20.62 11.51
N THR A 21 -8.14 -20.25 12.50
CA THR A 21 -7.71 -19.93 13.88
C THR A 21 -7.78 -21.12 14.84
N ASP A 22 -8.24 -22.30 14.40
CA ASP A 22 -8.66 -23.40 15.27
C ASP A 22 -7.55 -24.35 15.78
N HIS A 23 -6.31 -24.28 15.29
CA HIS A 23 -5.28 -25.25 15.64
C HIS A 23 -4.16 -24.69 16.55
N LYS A 24 -4.23 -25.03 17.85
CA LYS A 24 -3.34 -24.52 18.92
C LYS A 24 -1.85 -24.82 18.74
N ALA A 25 -1.43 -25.98 18.24
CA ALA A 25 -0.01 -26.37 18.18
C ALA A 25 0.73 -25.83 16.94
N TRP A 26 0.02 -25.63 15.83
CA TRP A 26 0.57 -24.99 14.61
C TRP A 26 0.49 -23.46 14.68
N SER A 27 -0.19 -22.91 15.69
CA SER A 27 -0.54 -21.49 15.82
C SER A 27 0.65 -20.53 15.94
N PHE A 28 1.80 -20.96 16.49
CA PHE A 28 2.93 -20.05 16.67
C PHE A 28 3.64 -19.78 15.34
N PHE A 29 4.03 -20.83 14.61
CA PHE A 29 4.69 -20.67 13.31
C PHE A 29 3.75 -20.02 12.28
N THR A 30 2.47 -20.42 12.26
CA THR A 30 1.52 -19.79 11.35
C THR A 30 1.35 -18.31 11.68
N ARG A 31 1.22 -17.92 12.95
CA ARG A 31 0.99 -16.53 13.36
C ARG A 31 2.20 -15.61 13.22
N PHE A 32 3.42 -16.14 13.38
CA PHE A 32 4.64 -15.34 13.24
C PHE A 32 5.24 -15.33 11.83
N VAL A 33 4.96 -16.35 11.01
CA VAL A 33 5.52 -16.47 9.66
C VAL A 33 4.43 -16.34 8.60
N LEU A 34 3.46 -17.26 8.56
CA LEU A 34 2.44 -17.27 7.49
C LEU A 34 1.54 -16.05 7.51
N PHE A 35 1.07 -15.61 8.68
CA PHE A 35 0.19 -14.44 8.80
C PHE A 35 0.85 -13.18 8.23
N PRO A 36 2.07 -12.76 8.65
CA PRO A 36 2.74 -11.60 8.07
C PRO A 36 2.96 -11.69 6.56
N PHE A 37 3.34 -12.88 6.05
CA PHE A 37 3.56 -13.06 4.60
C PHE A 37 2.26 -12.97 3.81
N SER A 38 1.19 -13.65 4.23
CA SER A 38 -0.13 -13.56 3.60
C SER A 38 -0.69 -12.14 3.67
N TYR A 39 -0.48 -11.47 4.82
CA TYR A 39 -0.90 -10.09 5.04
C TYR A 39 -0.21 -9.13 4.09
N LEU A 40 1.12 -9.22 3.98
CA LEU A 40 1.90 -8.42 3.05
C LEU A 40 1.52 -8.74 1.61
N ARG A 41 1.32 -10.01 1.26
CA ARG A 41 0.92 -10.41 -0.10
C ARG A 41 -0.38 -9.74 -0.52
N ILE A 42 -1.44 -9.83 0.29
CA ILE A 42 -2.73 -9.18 -0.01
C ILE A 42 -2.55 -7.67 -0.14
N GLY A 43 -1.81 -7.05 0.78
CA GLY A 43 -1.58 -5.61 0.75
C GLY A 43 -0.79 -5.13 -0.47
N VAL A 44 0.21 -5.91 -0.90
CA VAL A 44 1.00 -5.64 -2.11
C VAL A 44 0.16 -5.87 -3.36
N GLU A 45 -0.62 -6.95 -3.41
CA GLU A 45 -1.55 -7.21 -4.51
C GLU A 45 -2.54 -6.05 -4.67
N GLU A 46 -3.13 -5.58 -3.56
CA GLU A 46 -4.03 -4.43 -3.55
C GLU A 46 -3.33 -3.14 -3.98
N PHE A 47 -2.06 -2.96 -3.61
CA PHE A 47 -1.27 -1.82 -4.04
C PHE A 47 -0.99 -1.82 -5.56
N PHE A 48 -0.78 -3.00 -6.16
CA PHE A 48 -0.46 -3.15 -7.58
C PHE A 48 -1.70 -3.33 -8.48
N LYS A 49 -2.89 -3.59 -7.93
CA LYS A 49 -4.16 -3.62 -8.69
C LYS A 49 -4.38 -2.42 -9.63
N PRO A 50 -4.17 -1.15 -9.23
CA PRO A 50 -4.41 -0.03 -10.13
C PRO A 50 -3.32 0.01 -11.19
N LEU A 51 -2.11 -0.44 -10.86
CA LEU A 51 -0.95 -0.48 -11.73
C LEU A 51 -1.20 -1.38 -12.96
N GLY A 52 -2.05 -2.41 -12.88
CA GLY A 52 -2.46 -3.18 -14.06
C GLY A 52 -3.23 -2.33 -15.09
N VAL A 53 -4.20 -1.54 -14.63
CA VAL A 53 -5.01 -0.67 -15.51
C VAL A 53 -4.16 0.51 -16.01
N TYR A 54 -3.37 1.13 -15.13
CA TYR A 54 -2.52 2.26 -15.49
C TYR A 54 -1.33 1.86 -16.35
N SER A 55 -0.75 0.67 -16.18
CA SER A 55 0.34 0.19 -17.03
C SER A 55 -0.11 0.00 -18.47
N PHE A 56 -1.34 -0.48 -18.69
CA PHE A 56 -1.91 -0.56 -20.03
C PHE A 56 -2.08 0.82 -20.68
N VAL A 57 -2.62 1.79 -19.93
CA VAL A 57 -2.77 3.18 -20.38
C VAL A 57 -1.41 3.84 -20.64
N LEU A 58 -0.43 3.62 -19.76
CA LEU A 58 0.96 4.05 -19.90
C LEU A 58 1.59 3.49 -21.17
N ILE A 59 1.42 2.19 -21.44
CA ILE A 59 1.98 1.54 -22.64
C ILE A 59 1.35 2.11 -23.91
N ILE A 60 0.03 2.34 -23.95
CA ILE A 60 -0.64 2.92 -25.12
C ILE A 60 -0.13 4.34 -25.39
N ILE A 61 -0.09 5.17 -24.35
CA ILE A 61 0.36 6.56 -24.46
C ILE A 61 1.83 6.61 -24.86
N PHE A 62 2.68 5.82 -24.21
CA PHE A 62 4.10 5.72 -24.55
C PHE A 62 4.30 5.26 -25.99
N SER A 63 3.60 4.20 -26.42
CA SER A 63 3.67 3.67 -27.78
C SER A 63 3.24 4.70 -28.82
N PHE A 64 2.13 5.42 -28.58
CA PHE A 64 1.63 6.49 -29.45
C PHE A 64 2.66 7.62 -29.62
N PHE A 65 3.23 8.09 -28.50
CA PHE A 65 4.25 9.12 -28.55
C PHE A 65 5.57 8.64 -29.17
N THR A 66 5.98 7.38 -28.96
CA THR A 66 7.15 6.83 -29.65
C THR A 66 6.93 6.67 -31.15
N LEU A 67 5.71 6.33 -31.59
CA LEU A 67 5.35 6.27 -33.01
C LEU A 67 5.38 7.65 -33.65
N MET A 68 4.77 8.66 -33.01
CA MET A 68 4.90 10.07 -33.45
C MET A 68 6.36 10.53 -33.43
N ALA A 69 7.11 10.11 -32.41
CA ALA A 69 8.52 10.43 -32.27
C ALA A 69 9.40 9.73 -33.32
N SER A 70 8.93 8.67 -33.97
CA SER A 70 9.66 7.99 -35.05
C SER A 70 9.32 8.56 -36.43
N SER A 71 8.08 9.05 -36.63
CA SER A 71 7.61 9.52 -37.92
C SER A 71 7.95 10.99 -38.22
N SER A 72 8.10 11.83 -37.19
CA SER A 72 8.31 13.28 -37.36
C SER A 72 9.76 13.76 -37.16
N PHE A 73 10.73 12.86 -36.93
CA PHE A 73 11.97 13.22 -36.23
C PHE A 73 13.29 13.14 -36.98
N ASN A 74 13.27 12.85 -38.28
CA ASN A 74 14.52 12.93 -39.06
C ASN A 74 15.08 14.35 -39.17
N ASP A 75 14.26 15.41 -38.98
CA ASP A 75 14.69 16.79 -39.19
C ASP A 75 15.00 17.61 -37.92
N HIS A 76 14.44 17.29 -36.73
CA HIS A 76 14.63 18.14 -35.54
C HIS A 76 14.87 17.33 -34.25
N ARG A 77 16.13 16.95 -34.02
CA ARG A 77 16.57 16.08 -32.91
C ARG A 77 16.24 16.62 -31.52
N GLU A 78 16.14 17.93 -31.34
CA GLU A 78 15.91 18.57 -30.02
C GLU A 78 14.48 18.37 -29.49
N TYR A 79 13.46 18.37 -30.36
CA TYR A 79 12.08 18.13 -29.93
C TYR A 79 11.83 16.68 -29.46
N SER A 80 12.72 15.75 -29.81
CA SER A 80 12.52 14.30 -29.56
C SER A 80 12.60 14.01 -28.08
N VAL A 81 13.52 14.68 -27.40
CA VAL A 81 13.74 14.56 -25.96
C VAL A 81 12.54 15.12 -25.20
N TYR A 82 11.95 16.23 -25.65
CA TYR A 82 10.77 16.82 -25.02
C TYR A 82 9.54 15.94 -25.19
N ILE A 83 9.28 15.42 -26.41
CA ILE A 83 8.13 14.55 -26.67
C ILE A 83 8.27 13.22 -25.94
N LEU A 84 9.46 12.63 -25.89
CA LEU A 84 9.74 11.42 -25.10
C LEU A 84 9.61 11.67 -23.59
N SER A 85 10.01 12.85 -23.10
CA SER A 85 9.80 13.20 -21.70
C SER A 85 8.31 13.35 -21.39
N LEU A 86 7.56 14.00 -22.28
CA LEU A 86 6.12 14.21 -22.12
C LEU A 86 5.36 12.88 -22.14
N SER A 87 5.81 11.89 -22.93
CA SER A 87 5.21 10.56 -22.96
C SER A 87 5.41 9.75 -21.68
N VAL A 88 6.47 10.06 -20.92
CA VAL A 88 6.71 9.46 -19.60
C VAL A 88 5.88 10.16 -18.51
N PHE A 89 5.78 11.49 -18.54
CA PHE A 89 5.13 12.27 -17.48
C PHE A 89 3.61 12.38 -17.62
N LEU A 90 3.08 12.56 -18.84
CA LEU A 90 1.65 12.74 -19.07
C LEU A 90 0.79 11.60 -18.53
N PRO A 91 1.14 10.30 -18.74
CA PRO A 91 0.37 9.21 -18.16
C PRO A 91 0.56 9.01 -16.64
N MET A 92 1.53 9.68 -15.99
CA MET A 92 1.58 9.72 -14.52
C MET A 92 0.45 10.57 -13.91
N ILE A 93 -0.05 11.58 -14.63
CA ILE A 93 -1.13 12.47 -14.14
C ILE A 93 -2.40 11.68 -13.79
N PRO A 94 -3.01 10.88 -14.69
CA PRO A 94 -4.22 10.11 -14.35
C PRO A 94 -3.97 9.02 -13.30
N ALA A 95 -2.71 8.55 -13.13
CA ALA A 95 -2.35 7.63 -12.07
C ALA A 95 -2.34 8.31 -10.67
N ILE A 96 -2.02 9.61 -10.61
CA ILE A 96 -2.00 10.40 -9.38
C ILE A 96 -3.41 10.91 -9.02
N PHE A 97 -4.23 11.25 -10.01
CA PHE A 97 -5.55 11.88 -9.84
C PHE A 97 -6.71 10.94 -10.15
N SER A 98 -6.74 9.74 -9.57
CA SER A 98 -7.90 8.87 -9.69
C SER A 98 -9.09 9.43 -8.88
N VAL A 99 -10.32 9.16 -9.35
CA VAL A 99 -11.54 9.75 -8.76
C VAL A 99 -12.01 8.98 -7.51
N PRO A 100 -12.66 9.65 -6.53
CA PRO A 100 -13.22 9.04 -5.31
C PRO A 100 -14.07 7.78 -5.54
N SER A 101 -14.85 7.72 -6.61
CA SER A 101 -15.66 6.55 -6.97
C SER A 101 -14.81 5.32 -7.32
N THR A 102 -13.61 5.53 -7.87
CA THR A 102 -12.62 4.46 -8.04
C THR A 102 -12.11 3.96 -6.69
N TYR A 103 -12.07 4.82 -5.67
CA TYR A 103 -11.66 4.44 -4.32
C TYR A 103 -12.77 3.78 -3.48
N ALA A 104 -14.05 4.00 -3.81
CA ALA A 104 -15.20 3.50 -3.04
C ALA A 104 -15.25 1.96 -2.97
N TYR A 105 -14.77 1.28 -4.02
CA TYR A 105 -14.68 -0.18 -4.10
C TYR A 105 -13.24 -0.70 -3.98
N TYR A 106 -12.31 0.14 -3.51
CA TYR A 106 -10.92 -0.25 -3.44
C TYR A 106 -10.67 -1.19 -2.26
N GLY A 107 -10.31 -2.44 -2.57
CA GLY A 107 -9.95 -3.47 -1.62
C GLY A 107 -11.13 -4.17 -0.94
N VAL A 108 -12.10 -3.44 -0.40
CA VAL A 108 -13.23 -4.06 0.30
C VAL A 108 -14.29 -4.55 -0.70
N THR A 109 -14.68 -5.81 -0.58
CA THR A 109 -15.72 -6.44 -1.39
C THR A 109 -16.93 -6.76 -0.53
N ASP A 110 -18.11 -6.93 -1.14
CA ASP A 110 -19.34 -7.33 -0.43
C ASP A 110 -19.15 -8.62 0.37
N LYS A 111 -18.29 -9.53 -0.11
CA LYS A 111 -17.90 -10.74 0.60
C LYS A 111 -17.18 -10.42 1.92
N HIS A 112 -16.27 -9.45 1.92
CA HIS A 112 -15.56 -9.02 3.13
C HIS A 112 -16.50 -8.36 4.14
N VAL A 113 -17.41 -7.52 3.67
CA VAL A 113 -18.44 -6.90 4.50
C VAL A 113 -19.32 -7.99 5.13
N LYS A 114 -19.88 -8.89 4.32
CA LYS A 114 -20.75 -9.98 4.80
C LYS A 114 -20.07 -10.87 5.84
N ILE A 115 -18.84 -11.32 5.57
CA ILE A 115 -18.06 -12.13 6.53
C ILE A 115 -17.90 -11.39 7.86
N THR A 116 -17.63 -10.08 7.79
CA THR A 116 -17.41 -9.28 9.00
C THR A 116 -18.71 -9.06 9.77
N THR A 117 -19.82 -8.80 9.07
CA THR A 117 -21.16 -8.73 9.67
C THR A 117 -21.51 -10.05 10.36
N ASP A 118 -21.28 -11.20 9.72
CA ASP A 118 -21.52 -12.52 10.32
C ASP A 118 -20.72 -12.72 11.63
N HIS A 119 -19.49 -12.19 11.72
CA HIS A 119 -18.68 -12.26 12.94
C HIS A 119 -19.19 -11.31 14.03
N ILE A 120 -19.65 -10.13 13.65
CA ILE A 120 -20.29 -9.15 14.56
C ILE A 120 -21.56 -9.74 15.17
N GLU A 121 -22.41 -10.38 14.36
CA GLU A 121 -23.63 -11.05 14.82
C GLU A 121 -23.36 -12.19 15.78
N LYS A 122 -22.32 -13.00 15.53
CA LYS A 122 -21.93 -14.10 16.42
C LYS A 122 -21.53 -13.64 17.82
N GLU A 123 -21.03 -12.42 17.97
CA GLU A 123 -20.68 -11.84 19.27
C GLU A 123 -21.87 -11.08 19.93
N ARG A 124 -23.09 -11.17 19.36
CA ARG A 124 -24.35 -10.61 19.92
C ARG A 124 -24.31 -9.10 20.13
N LEU A 125 -23.82 -8.41 19.12
CA LEU A 125 -23.84 -6.95 19.02
C LEU A 125 -25.22 -6.48 18.50
N ASP A 126 -26.22 -6.58 19.37
CA ASP A 126 -27.64 -6.43 18.98
C ASP A 126 -28.19 -5.01 19.20
N THR A 127 -27.35 -4.06 19.63
CA THR A 127 -27.74 -2.69 19.99
C THR A 127 -26.77 -1.70 19.34
N ILE A 128 -27.29 -0.57 18.86
CA ILE A 128 -26.50 0.48 18.19
C ILE A 128 -25.34 0.95 19.08
N GLU A 129 -25.58 1.18 20.37
CA GLU A 129 -24.57 1.63 21.34
C GLU A 129 -23.36 0.68 21.41
N LYS A 130 -23.60 -0.64 21.40
CA LYS A 130 -22.50 -1.61 21.43
C LYS A 130 -21.70 -1.62 20.12
N ILE A 131 -22.34 -1.32 18.99
CA ILE A 131 -21.66 -1.20 17.70
C ILE A 131 -20.83 0.08 17.66
N GLU A 132 -21.33 1.20 18.19
CA GLU A 132 -20.56 2.44 18.34
C GLU A 132 -19.32 2.24 19.24
N LEU A 133 -19.47 1.52 20.36
CA LEU A 133 -18.34 1.14 21.21
C LEU A 133 -17.34 0.22 20.48
N LEU A 134 -17.79 -0.59 19.50
CA LEU A 134 -16.88 -1.37 18.65
C LEU A 134 -16.12 -0.44 17.69
N GLU A 135 -16.82 0.45 17.00
CA GLU A 135 -16.22 1.44 16.09
C GLU A 135 -15.16 2.29 16.81
N GLU A 136 -15.47 2.82 18.00
CA GLU A 136 -14.51 3.62 18.76
C GLU A 136 -13.25 2.83 19.15
N ASN A 137 -13.38 1.54 19.45
CA ASN A 137 -12.23 0.66 19.71
C ASN A 137 -11.43 0.39 18.42
N ILE A 138 -12.11 0.21 17.29
CA ILE A 138 -11.48 0.02 15.98
C ILE A 138 -10.71 1.28 15.56
N ASP A 139 -11.27 2.47 15.77
CA ASP A 139 -10.59 3.75 15.51
C ASP A 139 -9.32 3.90 16.35
N LYS A 140 -9.38 3.55 17.64
CA LYS A 140 -8.19 3.52 18.51
C LYS A 140 -7.13 2.53 18.02
N ILE A 141 -7.53 1.39 17.47
CA ILE A 141 -6.60 0.43 16.86
C ILE A 141 -6.02 0.99 15.56
N TYR A 142 -6.85 1.54 14.70
CA TYR A 142 -6.46 2.13 13.43
C TYR A 142 -5.47 3.29 13.57
N SER A 143 -5.67 4.15 14.58
CA SER A 143 -4.72 5.23 14.90
C SER A 143 -3.33 4.68 15.27
N ARG A 144 -3.25 3.56 16.02
CA ARG A 144 -1.99 2.89 16.35
C ARG A 144 -1.32 2.29 15.12
N VAL A 145 -2.09 1.67 14.23
CA VAL A 145 -1.56 1.15 12.96
C VAL A 145 -1.01 2.30 12.11
N THR A 146 -1.77 3.38 11.97
CA THR A 146 -1.37 4.56 11.20
C THR A 146 -0.10 5.20 11.77
N ALA A 147 0.02 5.30 13.09
CA ALA A 147 1.24 5.78 13.75
C ALA A 147 2.46 4.92 13.42
N ARG A 148 2.32 3.58 13.42
CA ARG A 148 3.40 2.65 13.05
C ARG A 148 3.80 2.79 11.57
N VAL A 149 2.83 2.88 10.66
CA VAL A 149 3.08 3.11 9.23
C VAL A 149 3.83 4.42 9.03
N SER A 150 3.40 5.50 9.69
CA SER A 150 4.07 6.80 9.63
C SER A 150 5.50 6.72 10.16
N PHE A 151 5.72 6.04 11.28
CA PHE A 151 7.06 5.79 11.82
C PHE A 151 7.96 5.06 10.80
N TYR A 152 7.48 4.00 10.15
CA TYR A 152 8.27 3.28 9.14
C TYR A 152 8.58 4.14 7.91
N LYS A 153 7.63 4.98 7.45
CA LYS A 153 7.90 5.94 6.36
C LYS A 153 8.99 6.93 6.73
N TRP A 154 8.95 7.48 7.95
CA TRP A 154 9.98 8.37 8.47
C TRP A 154 11.33 7.67 8.58
N LEU A 155 11.36 6.42 9.03
CA LEU A 155 12.59 5.63 9.11
C LEU A 155 13.23 5.44 7.73
N VAL A 156 12.44 5.04 6.72
CA VAL A 156 12.91 4.91 5.33
C VAL A 156 13.43 6.25 4.79
N GLY A 157 12.69 7.34 5.03
CA GLY A 157 13.12 8.68 4.63
C GLY A 157 14.41 9.14 5.31
N ALA A 158 14.58 8.82 6.59
CA ALA A 158 15.80 9.13 7.35
C ALA A 158 17.02 8.36 6.83
N ILE A 159 16.87 7.06 6.55
CA ILE A 159 17.92 6.23 5.95
C ILE A 159 18.32 6.80 4.59
N TRP A 160 17.34 7.18 3.76
CA TRP A 160 17.60 7.81 2.47
C TRP A 160 18.32 9.15 2.60
N ALA A 161 17.92 9.99 3.56
CA ALA A 161 18.55 11.27 3.82
C ALA A 161 20.02 11.11 4.25
N VAL A 162 20.32 10.14 5.12
CA VAL A 162 21.69 9.80 5.53
C VAL A 162 22.52 9.33 4.33
N TYR A 163 21.94 8.51 3.46
CA TYR A 163 22.61 8.06 2.23
C TYR A 163 22.95 9.24 1.31
N ILE A 164 21.99 10.11 1.02
CA ILE A 164 22.19 11.30 0.17
C ILE A 164 23.23 12.25 0.80
N PHE A 165 23.20 12.41 2.12
CA PHE A 165 24.21 13.21 2.82
C PHE A 165 25.62 12.63 2.66
N GLY A 166 25.78 11.32 2.83
CA GLY A 166 27.05 10.63 2.61
C GLY A 166 27.55 10.75 1.17
N LEU A 167 26.64 10.60 0.19
CA LEU A 167 26.94 10.77 -1.23
C LEU A 167 27.43 12.20 -1.52
N ASN A 168 26.79 13.23 -0.94
CA ASN A 168 27.23 14.61 -1.09
C ASN A 168 28.64 14.85 -0.54
N ILE A 169 28.99 14.26 0.62
CA ILE A 169 30.35 14.34 1.17
C ILE A 169 31.36 13.70 0.21
N GLN A 170 31.04 12.52 -0.32
CA GLN A 170 31.93 11.82 -1.25
C GLN A 170 32.18 12.62 -2.53
N ILE A 171 31.14 13.22 -3.11
CA ILE A 171 31.28 14.11 -4.28
C ILE A 171 32.20 15.31 -3.97
N LYS A 172 32.09 15.88 -2.76
CA LYS A 172 32.88 17.06 -2.37
C LYS A 172 34.38 16.76 -2.20
N ILE A 173 34.72 15.55 -1.76
CA ILE A 173 36.11 15.12 -1.51
C ILE A 173 36.76 14.52 -2.77
N LEU A 174 35.98 14.32 -3.84
CA LEU A 174 36.45 13.72 -5.08
C LEU A 174 37.61 14.54 -5.70
N PRO A 175 38.80 13.96 -5.92
CA PRO A 175 39.86 14.62 -6.67
C PRO A 175 39.41 14.82 -8.11
N LYS A 176 39.44 16.08 -8.57
CA LYS A 176 38.87 16.48 -9.88
C LYS A 176 39.76 16.11 -11.07
N ASP A 177 41.04 15.85 -10.82
CA ASP A 177 42.05 15.74 -11.88
C ASP A 177 42.39 14.27 -12.24
N ASP A 178 41.83 13.29 -11.53
CA ASP A 178 42.09 11.87 -11.77
C ASP A 178 40.89 11.19 -12.46
N LEU A 179 40.95 11.12 -13.79
CA LEU A 179 39.96 10.48 -14.66
C LEU A 179 39.78 8.98 -14.35
N THR A 180 40.85 8.28 -13.92
CA THR A 180 40.76 6.86 -13.56
C THR A 180 40.03 6.67 -12.24
N PHE A 181 40.29 7.55 -11.27
CA PHE A 181 39.56 7.59 -10.01
C PHE A 181 38.08 7.92 -10.23
N ILE A 182 37.75 8.91 -11.06
CA ILE A 182 36.37 9.28 -11.41
C ILE A 182 35.62 8.10 -12.04
N GLY A 183 36.24 7.37 -12.98
CA GLY A 183 35.62 6.19 -13.61
C GLY A 183 35.32 5.07 -12.60
N SER A 184 36.26 4.79 -11.69
CA SER A 184 36.06 3.79 -10.64
C SER A 184 34.99 4.22 -9.62
N PHE A 185 34.97 5.50 -9.25
CA PHE A 185 33.97 6.09 -8.36
C PHE A 185 32.57 6.03 -8.96
N LEU A 186 32.41 6.34 -10.25
CA LEU A 186 31.11 6.29 -10.92
C LEU A 186 30.57 4.86 -11.03
N SER A 187 31.42 3.89 -11.38
CA SER A 187 31.00 2.48 -11.50
C SER A 187 30.62 1.86 -10.15
N GLN A 188 31.44 2.08 -9.11
CA GLN A 188 31.12 1.63 -7.75
C GLN A 188 29.92 2.40 -7.17
N GLY A 189 29.87 3.71 -7.38
CA GLY A 189 28.77 4.57 -6.97
C GLY A 189 27.44 4.17 -7.61
N PHE A 190 27.45 3.78 -8.89
CA PHE A 190 26.25 3.28 -9.57
C PHE A 190 25.75 1.96 -8.98
N LEU A 191 26.66 1.03 -8.66
CA LEU A 191 26.30 -0.25 -8.04
C LEU A 191 25.72 -0.03 -6.64
N ILE A 192 26.39 0.77 -5.81
CA ILE A 192 25.91 1.13 -4.47
C ILE A 192 24.56 1.85 -4.54
N PHE A 193 24.43 2.83 -5.43
CA PHE A 193 23.18 3.55 -5.66
C PHE A 193 22.06 2.60 -6.06
N SER A 194 22.32 1.68 -6.98
CA SER A 194 21.33 0.70 -7.42
C SER A 194 20.86 -0.17 -6.25
N ILE A 195 21.78 -0.70 -5.43
CA ILE A 195 21.44 -1.49 -4.24
C ILE A 195 20.60 -0.67 -3.25
N VAL A 196 21.01 0.56 -2.94
CA VAL A 196 20.30 1.43 -2.00
C VAL A 196 18.93 1.84 -2.54
N PHE A 197 18.83 2.11 -3.85
CA PHE A 197 17.58 2.42 -4.54
C PHE A 197 16.60 1.25 -4.48
N PHE A 198 17.01 0.04 -4.90
CA PHE A 198 16.13 -1.12 -4.92
C PHE A 198 15.74 -1.59 -3.51
N SER A 199 16.66 -1.51 -2.54
CA SER A 199 16.33 -1.82 -1.14
C SER A 199 15.34 -0.82 -0.54
N THR A 200 15.50 0.47 -0.84
CA THR A 200 14.56 1.52 -0.43
C THR A 200 13.20 1.33 -1.09
N LEU A 201 13.16 1.04 -2.38
CA LEU A 201 11.94 0.76 -3.12
C LEU A 201 11.21 -0.46 -2.52
N SER A 202 11.94 -1.54 -2.23
CA SER A 202 11.40 -2.73 -1.57
C SER A 202 10.84 -2.39 -0.18
N ALA A 203 11.56 -1.61 0.63
CA ALA A 203 11.08 -1.18 1.94
C ALA A 203 9.79 -0.34 1.84
N ILE A 204 9.70 0.57 0.88
CA ILE A 204 8.48 1.36 0.63
C ILE A 204 7.32 0.45 0.24
N ILE A 205 7.54 -0.52 -0.68
CA ILE A 205 6.51 -1.47 -1.09
C ILE A 205 6.00 -2.28 0.13
N LEU A 206 6.89 -2.74 1.00
CA LEU A 206 6.51 -3.46 2.22
C LEU A 206 5.70 -2.59 3.19
N VAL A 207 6.12 -1.34 3.43
CA VAL A 207 5.40 -0.40 4.31
C VAL A 207 4.03 -0.05 3.74
N VAL A 208 3.93 0.19 2.44
CA VAL A 208 2.66 0.50 1.78
C VAL A 208 1.76 -0.73 1.72
N GLY A 209 2.31 -1.91 1.42
CA GLY A 209 1.57 -3.18 1.46
C GLY A 209 0.99 -3.45 2.85
N TYR A 210 1.79 -3.31 3.90
CA TYR A 210 1.32 -3.40 5.28
C TYR A 210 0.18 -2.42 5.57
N LYS A 211 0.31 -1.16 5.14
CA LYS A 211 -0.76 -0.17 5.27
C LYS A 211 -2.03 -0.62 4.56
N ARG A 212 -1.94 -1.05 3.29
CA ARG A 212 -3.09 -1.45 2.48
C ARG A 212 -3.83 -2.65 3.05
N ALA A 213 -3.11 -3.67 3.53
CA ALA A 213 -3.72 -4.82 4.20
C ALA A 213 -4.40 -4.42 5.52
N SER A 214 -3.82 -3.47 6.25
CA SER A 214 -4.45 -2.92 7.46
C SER A 214 -5.72 -2.15 7.16
N ASP A 215 -5.66 -1.25 6.16
CA ASP A 215 -6.80 -0.47 5.69
C ASP A 215 -7.93 -1.42 5.26
N LEU A 216 -7.62 -2.51 4.52
CA LEU A 216 -8.60 -3.51 4.09
C LEU A 216 -9.37 -4.13 5.26
N ILE A 217 -8.66 -4.63 6.28
CA ILE A 217 -9.30 -5.31 7.42
C ILE A 217 -10.11 -4.33 8.25
N ILE A 218 -9.54 -3.17 8.57
CA ILE A 218 -10.20 -2.16 9.39
C ILE A 218 -11.44 -1.62 8.68
N LYS A 219 -11.33 -1.28 7.38
CA LYS A 219 -12.47 -0.81 6.59
C LYS A 219 -13.54 -1.88 6.42
N SER A 220 -13.18 -3.16 6.30
CA SER A 220 -14.16 -4.25 6.30
C SER A 220 -14.96 -4.31 7.61
N ILE A 221 -14.32 -4.02 8.75
CA ILE A 221 -15.00 -3.95 10.05
C ILE A 221 -15.88 -2.70 10.15
N GLU A 222 -15.39 -1.53 9.75
CA GLU A 222 -16.17 -0.30 9.72
C GLU A 222 -17.42 -0.45 8.84
N PHE A 223 -17.27 -0.96 7.61
CA PHE A 223 -18.41 -1.21 6.72
C PHE A 223 -19.36 -2.28 7.27
N GLY A 224 -18.84 -3.33 7.93
CA GLY A 224 -19.66 -4.31 8.62
C GLY A 224 -20.46 -3.71 9.79
N CYS A 225 -19.88 -2.77 10.53
CA CYS A 225 -20.58 -2.04 11.59
C CYS A 225 -21.70 -1.17 11.03
N VAL A 226 -21.43 -0.44 9.94
CA VAL A 226 -22.42 0.38 9.23
C VAL A 226 -23.56 -0.49 8.70
N GLN A 227 -23.25 -1.62 8.06
CA GLN A 227 -24.26 -2.57 7.59
C GLN A 227 -25.11 -3.09 8.75
N LYS A 228 -24.49 -3.48 9.86
CA LYS A 228 -25.25 -4.00 11.00
C LYS A 228 -26.15 -2.94 11.64
N LYS A 229 -25.70 -1.69 11.73
CA LYS A 229 -26.54 -0.57 12.17
C LYS A 229 -27.73 -0.37 11.23
N HIS A 230 -27.49 -0.40 9.93
CA HIS A 230 -28.55 -0.31 8.93
C HIS A 230 -29.60 -1.42 9.12
N ASP A 231 -29.16 -2.68 9.29
CA ASP A 231 -30.07 -3.81 9.49
C ASP A 231 -30.89 -3.67 10.79
N LEU A 232 -30.30 -3.14 11.87
CA LEU A 232 -31.01 -2.88 13.13
C LEU A 232 -32.04 -1.76 13.00
N LEU A 233 -31.74 -0.73 12.22
CA LEU A 233 -32.64 0.39 11.93
C LEU A 233 -33.82 -0.07 11.07
N GLU A 234 -33.59 -0.87 10.02
CA GLU A 234 -34.67 -1.44 9.20
C GLU A 234 -35.60 -2.37 9.99
N LEU A 235 -35.06 -3.10 10.98
CA LEU A 235 -35.83 -4.01 11.82
C LEU A 235 -36.61 -3.30 12.94
N GLY A 236 -36.49 -1.97 13.09
CA GLY A 236 -37.18 -1.21 14.14
C GLY A 236 -36.73 -1.58 15.56
N LEU A 237 -35.54 -2.14 15.71
CA LEU A 237 -34.97 -2.55 17.00
C LEU A 237 -34.14 -1.41 17.61
N GLU A 238 -34.74 -0.24 17.79
CA GLU A 238 -34.20 0.78 18.70
C GLU A 238 -34.45 0.31 20.14
N LYS A 239 -33.45 -0.31 20.77
CA LYS A 239 -33.39 -0.52 22.21
C LYS A 239 -32.01 -0.21 22.74
#